data_AF-R8BXJ3-F1
#
_entry.id   AF-R8BXJ3-F1
#
_cell.length_a   1.000
_cell.length_b   1.000
_cell.length_c   1.000
_cell.angle_alpha   90.00
_cell.angle_beta   90.00
_cell.angle_gamma   90.00
#
_symmetry.space_group_name_H-M   'P 1'
#
loop_
_entity.id
_entity.type
_entity.pdbx_description
1 polymer ?
#
loop_
_entity_poly.entity_id
_entity_poly.type
_entity_poly.pdbx_seq_one_letter_code
_entity_poly.pdbx_strand_id
1 'polypeptide(L)'
;MVKSLVTQHFRDKQTSFANDEQTDLIRGKEGVAELFQKPLFQITCGDLGTTARDVEAELEKNFALASRWGCILLLDEADVFLSARERKDFERNGLVADFDEAFASRIHMSLHYPELDEAKTKKIFKLNLNLIQERFDRQGRKIIYDVSSIENFAEQHFRDNIYSRWNGRQIRNACQTALALAEFDTHGGNTEATVDKDLAVALQLKHFTVVQRAYLDFAKYLGDIHGTKGDQHAQQILGKTRGFKTKCQ
;
A
#
# COMPACT_ATOMS: atom_id res chain seq x y z
N MET A 1 27.43 9.51 -24.55
CA MET A 1 26.68 10.79 -24.49
C MET A 1 25.28 10.62 -23.86
N VAL A 2 24.47 9.62 -24.26
CA VAL A 2 23.13 9.36 -23.66
C VAL A 2 23.18 8.86 -22.20
N LYS A 3 24.23 8.14 -21.79
CA LYS A 3 24.47 7.75 -20.38
C LYS A 3 24.65 8.94 -19.42
N SER A 4 24.94 10.15 -19.92
CA SER A 4 25.17 11.33 -19.07
C SER A 4 23.88 12.10 -18.78
N LEU A 5 22.98 12.22 -19.77
CA LEU A 5 21.77 13.06 -19.65
C LEU A 5 20.71 12.43 -18.74
N VAL A 6 20.61 11.11 -18.74
CA VAL A 6 19.65 10.37 -17.91
C VAL A 6 20.05 10.49 -16.44
N THR A 7 21.29 10.15 -16.08
CA THR A 7 21.78 10.21 -14.69
C THR A 7 21.76 11.62 -14.10
N GLN A 8 22.05 12.65 -14.90
CA GLN A 8 22.04 14.04 -14.45
C GLN A 8 20.61 14.56 -14.22
N HIS A 9 19.67 14.24 -15.12
CA HIS A 9 18.25 14.58 -14.95
C HIS A 9 17.62 13.89 -13.73
N PHE A 10 18.08 12.67 -13.40
CA PHE A 10 17.64 11.96 -12.20
C PHE A 10 18.29 12.50 -10.91
N ARG A 11 19.54 12.95 -10.94
CA ARG A 11 20.24 13.52 -9.76
C ARG A 11 19.64 14.86 -9.32
N ASP A 12 19.30 15.73 -10.27
CA ASP A 12 18.64 17.02 -9.97
C ASP A 12 17.20 16.85 -9.48
N LYS A 13 16.54 15.74 -9.85
CA LYS A 13 15.21 15.39 -9.34
C LYS A 13 15.26 14.65 -7.99
N GLN A 14 16.31 13.88 -7.67
CA GLN A 14 16.55 13.31 -6.32
C GLN A 14 16.48 14.35 -5.21
N THR A 15 17.01 15.55 -5.45
CA THR A 15 16.89 16.67 -4.51
C THR A 15 15.46 17.22 -4.38
N SER A 16 14.61 17.04 -5.39
CA SER A 16 13.17 17.39 -5.34
C SER A 16 12.33 16.30 -4.65
N PHE A 17 12.72 15.02 -4.77
CA PHE A 17 12.04 13.89 -4.12
C PHE A 17 12.06 13.97 -2.59
N ALA A 18 13.08 14.59 -1.98
CA ALA A 18 13.17 14.76 -0.54
C ALA A 18 12.13 15.75 0.04
N ASN A 19 11.57 16.65 -0.77
CA ASN A 19 10.64 17.69 -0.31
C ASN A 19 9.16 17.31 -0.51
N ASP A 20 8.87 16.30 -1.35
CA ASP A 20 7.51 15.88 -1.73
C ASP A 20 7.18 14.43 -1.29
N GLU A 21 7.88 13.89 -0.29
CA GLU A 21 7.64 12.54 0.27
C GLU A 21 6.18 12.31 0.72
N GLN A 22 5.42 13.38 0.96
CA GLN A 22 4.09 13.35 1.54
C GLN A 22 2.97 13.05 0.53
N THR A 23 3.15 13.45 -0.73
CA THR A 23 2.21 13.25 -1.85
C THR A 23 2.49 11.93 -2.58
N ASP A 24 3.76 11.52 -2.66
CA ASP A 24 4.17 10.26 -3.30
C ASP A 24 3.77 9.01 -2.50
N LEU A 25 3.67 9.11 -1.18
CA LEU A 25 3.27 7.99 -0.32
C LEU A 25 1.85 7.45 -0.60
N ILE A 26 0.97 8.28 -1.18
CA ILE A 26 -0.44 7.94 -1.40
C ILE A 26 -0.74 7.67 -2.88
N ARG A 27 0.02 8.30 -3.80
CA ARG A 27 0.00 7.96 -5.23
C ARG A 27 0.84 6.73 -5.55
N GLY A 28 1.81 6.40 -4.70
CA GLY A 28 2.68 5.23 -4.85
C GLY A 28 3.32 5.20 -6.23
N LYS A 29 3.12 4.08 -6.94
CA LYS A 29 3.65 3.86 -8.29
C LYS A 29 3.14 4.91 -9.29
N GLU A 30 1.90 5.35 -9.17
CA GLU A 30 1.26 6.28 -10.12
C GLU A 30 1.90 7.68 -10.08
N GLY A 31 2.39 8.12 -8.92
CA GLY A 31 3.08 9.41 -8.79
C GLY A 31 4.36 9.48 -9.63
N VAL A 32 5.07 8.35 -9.76
CA VAL A 32 6.27 8.25 -10.58
C VAL A 32 5.95 8.43 -12.07
N ALA A 33 4.90 7.78 -12.58
CA ALA A 33 4.48 7.96 -13.98
C ALA A 33 4.18 9.44 -14.29
N GLU A 34 3.43 10.07 -13.40
CA GLU A 34 2.95 11.44 -13.55
C GLU A 34 4.10 12.45 -13.49
N LEU A 35 5.04 12.27 -12.55
CA LEU A 35 6.21 13.14 -12.41
C LEU A 35 7.12 13.09 -13.64
N PHE A 36 7.26 11.91 -14.24
CA PHE A 36 8.09 11.72 -15.43
C PHE A 36 7.30 11.86 -16.74
N GLN A 37 5.99 12.06 -16.67
CA GLN A 37 5.08 12.11 -17.83
C GLN A 37 5.31 10.93 -18.79
N LYS A 38 5.53 9.75 -18.22
CA LYS A 38 5.81 8.51 -18.96
C LYS A 38 4.89 7.39 -18.48
N PRO A 39 4.38 6.54 -19.38
CA PRO A 39 3.63 5.36 -18.98
C PRO A 39 4.46 4.47 -18.05
N LEU A 40 3.80 3.75 -17.15
CA LEU A 40 4.42 2.69 -16.36
C LEU A 40 4.15 1.34 -17.01
N PHE A 41 5.20 0.54 -17.13
CA PHE A 41 5.11 -0.88 -17.46
C PHE A 41 5.51 -1.66 -16.22
N GLN A 42 4.52 -2.23 -15.53
CA GLN A 42 4.73 -2.98 -14.30
C GLN A 42 4.89 -4.47 -14.60
N ILE A 43 5.89 -5.10 -13.97
CA ILE A 43 6.05 -6.55 -13.94
C ILE A 43 6.23 -7.02 -12.49
N THR A 44 5.63 -8.16 -12.15
CA THR A 44 5.79 -8.78 -10.83
C THR A 44 6.98 -9.71 -10.85
N CYS A 45 7.87 -9.59 -9.87
CA CYS A 45 9.10 -10.37 -9.83
C CYS A 45 8.86 -11.89 -9.74
N GLY A 46 7.73 -12.32 -9.17
CA GLY A 46 7.31 -13.72 -9.16
C GLY A 46 7.03 -14.33 -10.55
N ASP A 47 6.76 -13.51 -11.56
CA ASP A 47 6.43 -13.95 -12.93
C ASP A 47 7.66 -14.09 -13.84
N LEU A 48 8.84 -13.68 -13.37
CA LEU A 48 10.08 -13.70 -14.17
C LEU A 48 10.74 -15.09 -14.24
N GLY A 49 10.31 -16.03 -13.41
CA GLY A 49 10.82 -17.40 -13.37
C GLY A 49 11.54 -17.74 -12.07
N THR A 50 11.95 -18.99 -11.95
CA THR A 50 12.56 -19.55 -10.73
C THR A 50 14.07 -19.76 -10.85
N THR A 51 14.64 -19.62 -12.05
CA THR A 51 16.09 -19.73 -12.30
C THR A 51 16.65 -18.42 -12.83
N ALA A 52 17.92 -18.12 -12.52
CA ALA A 52 18.57 -16.87 -12.94
C ALA A 52 18.55 -16.67 -14.48
N ARG A 53 18.63 -17.75 -15.25
CA ARG A 53 18.60 -17.69 -16.72
C ARG A 53 17.24 -17.27 -17.26
N ASP A 54 16.17 -17.80 -16.66
CA ASP A 54 14.80 -17.47 -17.06
C ASP A 54 14.49 -16.00 -16.73
N VAL A 55 14.91 -15.57 -15.53
CA VAL A 55 14.75 -14.20 -15.06
C VAL A 55 15.51 -13.22 -15.96
N GLU A 56 16.75 -13.54 -16.35
CA GLU A 56 17.54 -12.70 -17.26
C GLU A 56 16.88 -12.54 -18.63
N ALA A 57 16.45 -13.64 -19.25
CA ALA A 57 15.82 -13.64 -20.56
C ALA A 57 14.50 -12.85 -20.56
N GLU A 58 13.66 -13.05 -19.54
CA GLU A 58 12.40 -12.31 -19.41
C GLU A 58 12.63 -10.83 -19.09
N LEU A 59 13.62 -10.50 -18.25
CA LEU A 59 13.96 -9.10 -18.01
C LEU A 59 14.48 -8.40 -19.25
N GLU A 60 15.38 -9.01 -20.03
CA GLU A 60 15.91 -8.42 -21.26
C GLU A 60 14.79 -8.11 -22.26
N LYS A 61 13.86 -9.04 -22.43
CA LYS A 61 12.64 -8.86 -23.22
C LYS A 61 11.78 -7.70 -22.71
N ASN A 62 11.56 -7.62 -21.40
CA ASN A 62 10.78 -6.53 -20.79
C ASN A 62 11.47 -5.16 -20.91
N PHE A 63 12.79 -5.09 -20.79
CA PHE A 63 13.57 -3.87 -21.04
C PHE A 63 13.47 -3.43 -22.50
N ALA A 64 13.55 -4.36 -23.45
CA ALA A 64 13.39 -4.05 -24.88
C ALA A 64 12.00 -3.48 -25.18
N LEU A 65 10.95 -4.07 -24.58
CA LEU A 65 9.58 -3.55 -24.68
C LEU A 65 9.46 -2.15 -24.06
N ALA A 66 10.01 -1.96 -22.86
CA ALA A 66 9.93 -0.68 -22.16
C ALA A 66 10.62 0.44 -22.93
N SER A 67 11.80 0.15 -23.48
CA SER A 67 12.56 1.07 -24.33
C SER A 67 11.78 1.43 -25.60
N ARG A 68 11.18 0.44 -26.25
CA ARG A 68 10.38 0.63 -27.47
C ARG A 68 9.12 1.46 -27.21
N TRP A 69 8.48 1.29 -26.06
CA TRP A 69 7.29 2.05 -25.67
C TRP A 69 7.60 3.40 -25.01
N GLY A 70 8.89 3.68 -24.71
CA GLY A 70 9.30 4.91 -24.05
C GLY A 70 8.78 5.04 -22.61
N CYS A 71 8.53 3.92 -21.93
CA CYS A 71 7.89 3.86 -20.62
C CYS A 71 8.89 3.58 -19.49
N ILE A 72 8.44 3.75 -18.25
CA ILE A 72 9.19 3.39 -17.04
C ILE A 72 8.87 1.94 -16.71
N LEU A 73 9.90 1.07 -16.68
CA LEU A 73 9.75 -0.29 -16.20
C LEU A 73 9.75 -0.30 -14.67
N LEU A 74 8.71 -0.87 -14.08
CA LEU A 74 8.57 -1.02 -12.64
C LEU A 74 8.62 -2.49 -12.26
N LEU A 75 9.58 -2.83 -11.41
CA LEU A 75 9.75 -4.14 -10.82
C LEU A 75 9.02 -4.18 -9.48
N ASP A 76 7.92 -4.92 -9.40
CA ASP A 76 7.14 -5.09 -8.19
C ASP A 76 7.61 -6.30 -7.39
N GLU A 77 7.60 -6.22 -6.06
CA GLU A 77 8.01 -7.31 -5.15
C GLU A 77 9.47 -7.79 -5.40
N ALA A 78 10.37 -6.84 -5.68
CA ALA A 78 11.79 -7.12 -5.93
C ALA A 78 12.54 -7.65 -4.68
N ASP A 79 11.94 -7.53 -3.49
CA ASP A 79 12.40 -8.14 -2.25
C ASP A 79 12.42 -9.68 -2.30
N VAL A 80 11.59 -10.29 -3.15
CA VAL A 80 11.66 -11.74 -3.45
C VAL A 80 13.04 -12.14 -3.99
N PHE A 81 13.70 -11.28 -4.78
CA PHE A 81 15.05 -11.54 -5.28
C PHE A 81 16.13 -11.30 -4.23
N LEU A 82 15.91 -10.35 -3.30
CA LEU A 82 16.84 -10.06 -2.21
C LEU A 82 16.87 -11.18 -1.15
N SER A 83 15.70 -11.76 -0.84
CA SER A 83 15.58 -12.85 0.15
C SER A 83 16.20 -14.18 -0.30
N ALA A 84 16.33 -14.40 -1.60
CA ALA A 84 17.03 -15.58 -2.14
C ALA A 84 18.52 -15.63 -1.78
N ARG A 85 19.16 -14.48 -1.47
CA ARG A 85 20.55 -14.42 -0.99
C ARG A 85 20.75 -15.08 0.38
N GLU A 86 19.71 -15.23 1.20
CA GLU A 86 19.84 -15.76 2.56
C GLU A 86 19.79 -17.30 2.64
N ARG A 87 19.26 -17.98 1.61
CA ARG A 87 19.23 -19.45 1.55
C ARG A 87 20.56 -20.01 1.06
N LYS A 88 21.49 -20.13 2.01
CA LYS A 88 22.56 -21.13 2.18
C LYS A 88 22.83 -22.14 1.03
N ASP A 89 23.17 -21.67 -0.17
CA ASP A 89 23.73 -22.50 -1.26
C ASP A 89 25.01 -21.86 -1.81
N PHE A 90 26.07 -21.88 -1.00
CA PHE A 90 27.34 -21.21 -1.31
C PHE A 90 28.11 -21.79 -2.53
N GLU A 91 27.72 -22.94 -3.07
CA GLU A 91 28.41 -23.57 -4.22
C GLU A 91 27.80 -23.24 -5.60
N ARG A 92 26.67 -22.51 -5.65
CA ARG A 92 26.08 -21.97 -6.89
C ARG A 92 26.30 -20.46 -7.07
N ASN A 93 27.19 -19.86 -6.28
CA ASN A 93 27.31 -18.41 -6.12
C ASN A 93 27.98 -17.65 -7.26
N GLY A 94 28.65 -18.29 -8.21
CA GLY A 94 29.26 -17.57 -9.34
C GLY A 94 28.22 -16.95 -10.28
N LEU A 95 27.25 -17.74 -10.73
CA LEU A 95 26.25 -17.30 -11.72
C LEU A 95 25.16 -16.39 -11.13
N VAL A 96 24.79 -16.61 -9.86
CA VAL A 96 23.74 -15.82 -9.18
C VAL A 96 24.29 -14.47 -8.71
N ALA A 97 25.59 -14.38 -8.36
CA ALA A 97 26.23 -13.11 -8.03
C ALA A 97 26.40 -12.22 -9.27
N ASP A 98 26.80 -12.78 -10.41
CA ASP A 98 26.94 -12.05 -11.67
C ASP A 98 25.60 -11.51 -12.19
N PHE A 99 24.52 -12.31 -12.05
CA PHE A 99 23.16 -11.89 -12.39
C PHE A 99 22.73 -10.66 -11.59
N ASP A 100 23.02 -10.65 -10.29
CA ASP A 100 22.63 -9.56 -9.39
C ASP A 100 23.41 -8.27 -9.67
N GLU A 101 24.71 -8.35 -9.98
CA GLU A 101 25.50 -7.15 -10.31
C GLU A 101 25.07 -6.55 -11.67
N ALA A 102 24.87 -7.38 -12.69
CA ALA A 102 24.39 -6.93 -14.00
C ALA A 102 22.95 -6.41 -13.95
N PHE A 103 22.10 -6.99 -13.11
CA PHE A 103 20.74 -6.52 -12.87
C PHE A 103 20.71 -5.20 -12.09
N ALA A 104 21.43 -5.12 -10.98
CA ALA A 104 21.55 -3.91 -10.17
C ALA A 104 22.13 -2.75 -10.99
N SER A 105 23.05 -3.02 -11.94
CA SER A 105 23.59 -1.99 -12.85
C SER A 105 22.54 -1.33 -13.75
N ARG A 106 21.39 -1.99 -13.95
CA ARG A 106 20.26 -1.53 -14.77
C ARG A 106 19.10 -0.98 -13.95
N ILE A 107 19.18 -1.04 -12.61
CA ILE A 107 18.24 -0.38 -11.70
C ILE A 107 18.70 1.05 -11.51
N HIS A 108 17.94 1.99 -12.07
CA HIS A 108 18.31 3.42 -12.06
C HIS A 108 17.73 4.16 -10.84
N MET A 109 16.73 3.59 -10.15
CA MET A 109 16.09 4.19 -8.98
C MET A 109 15.52 3.08 -8.09
N SER A 110 15.90 3.09 -6.81
CA SER A 110 15.25 2.30 -5.77
C SER A 110 14.37 3.23 -4.94
N LEU A 111 13.09 2.86 -4.77
CA LEU A 111 12.14 3.60 -3.94
C LEU A 111 11.99 2.86 -2.63
N HIS A 112 12.54 3.44 -1.56
CA HIS A 112 12.33 2.96 -0.21
C HIS A 112 11.33 3.87 0.50
N TYR A 113 10.19 3.32 0.90
CA TYR A 113 9.21 4.03 1.70
C TYR A 113 9.39 3.63 3.17
N PRO A 114 9.74 4.57 4.07
CA PRO A 114 9.84 4.26 5.48
C PRO A 114 8.47 3.88 6.04
N GLU A 115 8.48 3.12 7.14
CA GLU A 115 7.25 2.78 7.84
C GLU A 115 6.48 4.03 8.26
N LEU A 116 5.15 3.90 8.30
CA LEU A 116 4.28 4.99 8.72
C LEU A 116 4.45 5.26 10.20
N ASP A 117 4.72 6.52 10.54
CA ASP A 117 4.57 7.02 11.90
C ASP A 117 3.11 7.48 12.15
N GLU A 118 2.82 7.83 13.40
CA GLU A 118 1.48 8.26 13.81
C GLU A 118 1.03 9.51 13.05
N ALA A 119 1.92 10.49 12.89
CA ALA A 119 1.61 11.75 12.21
C ALA A 119 1.34 11.53 10.71
N LYS A 120 2.15 10.69 10.04
CA LYS A 120 1.96 10.27 8.65
C LYS A 120 0.65 9.50 8.50
N THR A 121 0.33 8.61 9.43
CA THR A 121 -0.94 7.86 9.44
C THR A 121 -2.14 8.81 9.47
N LYS A 122 -2.16 9.77 10.39
CA LYS A 122 -3.21 10.81 10.43
C LYS A 122 -3.33 11.57 9.12
N LYS A 123 -2.19 11.98 8.55
CA LYS A 123 -2.15 12.72 7.28
C LYS A 123 -2.73 11.89 6.12
N ILE A 124 -2.47 10.58 6.08
CA ILE A 124 -3.05 9.70 5.05
C ILE A 124 -4.57 9.60 5.20
N PHE A 125 -5.09 9.46 6.43
CA PHE A 125 -6.54 9.50 6.67
C PHE A 125 -7.14 10.81 6.18
N LYS A 126 -6.55 11.94 6.57
CA LYS A 126 -7.01 13.28 6.15
C LYS A 126 -7.00 13.43 4.63
N LEU A 127 -5.94 12.99 3.95
CA LEU A 127 -5.92 13.05 2.48
C LEU A 127 -7.04 12.21 1.88
N ASN A 128 -7.27 11.00 2.36
CA ASN A 128 -8.35 10.15 1.85
C ASN A 128 -9.73 10.78 2.06
N LEU A 129 -9.98 11.42 3.22
CA LEU A 129 -11.22 12.16 3.48
C LEU A 129 -11.40 13.34 2.51
N ASN A 130 -10.35 14.11 2.25
CA ASN A 130 -10.38 15.21 1.29
C ASN A 130 -10.69 14.70 -0.13
N LEU A 131 -10.04 13.61 -0.57
CA LEU A 131 -10.30 12.98 -1.86
C LEU A 131 -11.73 12.45 -1.98
N ILE A 132 -12.32 12.00 -0.87
CA ILE A 132 -13.74 11.61 -0.82
C ILE A 132 -14.62 12.85 -1.00
N GLN A 133 -14.39 13.91 -0.22
CA GLN A 133 -15.14 15.17 -0.32
C GLN A 133 -15.11 15.74 -1.74
N GLU A 134 -13.93 15.87 -2.34
CA GLU A 134 -13.76 16.38 -3.72
C GLU A 134 -14.50 15.53 -4.77
N ARG A 135 -14.63 14.22 -4.55
CA ARG A 135 -15.41 13.35 -5.44
C ARG A 135 -16.91 13.59 -5.29
N PHE A 136 -17.39 13.78 -4.06
CA PHE A 136 -18.80 14.09 -3.79
C PHE A 136 -19.18 15.45 -4.37
N ASP A 137 -18.34 16.47 -4.18
CA ASP A 137 -18.56 17.81 -4.71
C ASP A 137 -18.66 17.80 -6.25
N ARG A 138 -17.77 17.07 -6.94
CA ARG A 138 -17.82 16.89 -8.40
C ARG A 138 -19.07 16.17 -8.89
N GLN A 139 -19.66 15.31 -8.06
CA GLN A 139 -20.89 14.59 -8.38
C GLN A 139 -22.16 15.36 -8.01
N GLY A 140 -22.01 16.53 -7.36
CA GLY A 140 -23.13 17.29 -6.81
C GLY A 140 -23.82 16.59 -5.64
N ARG A 141 -23.12 15.67 -4.96
CA ARG A 141 -23.63 14.92 -3.79
C ARG A 141 -23.08 15.53 -2.52
N LYS A 142 -23.76 15.31 -1.39
CA LYS A 142 -23.30 15.78 -0.07
C LYS A 142 -22.83 14.61 0.79
N ILE A 143 -21.71 14.81 1.47
CA ILE A 143 -21.20 13.91 2.50
C ILE A 143 -21.01 14.69 3.80
N ILE A 144 -21.32 14.06 4.93
CA ILE A 144 -21.19 14.63 6.27
C ILE A 144 -20.32 13.70 7.11
N TYR A 145 -19.27 14.24 7.71
CA TYR A 145 -18.40 13.52 8.63
C TYR A 145 -17.75 14.48 9.63
N ASP A 146 -17.40 13.95 10.80
CA ASP A 146 -16.56 14.67 11.78
C ASP A 146 -15.10 14.27 11.60
N VAL A 147 -14.31 15.21 11.08
CA VAL A 147 -12.87 15.05 10.87
C VAL A 147 -12.16 14.70 12.19
N SER A 148 -12.55 15.34 13.28
CA SER A 148 -11.87 15.18 14.58
C SER A 148 -12.05 13.77 15.12
N SER A 149 -13.27 13.22 15.05
CA SER A 149 -13.55 11.84 15.44
C SER A 149 -12.77 10.82 14.62
N ILE A 150 -12.65 11.02 13.30
CA ILE A 150 -11.91 10.09 12.42
C ILE A 150 -10.40 10.20 12.64
N GLU A 151 -9.87 11.40 12.86
CA GLU A 151 -8.46 11.59 13.22
C GLU A 151 -8.12 10.94 14.58
N ASN A 152 -8.98 11.12 15.59
CA ASN A 152 -8.82 10.47 16.89
C ASN A 152 -8.87 8.95 16.77
N PHE A 153 -9.75 8.41 15.92
CA PHE A 153 -9.78 6.98 15.61
C PHE A 153 -8.48 6.50 14.97
N ALA A 154 -7.92 7.24 14.01
CA ALA A 154 -6.67 6.89 13.36
C ALA A 154 -5.50 6.84 14.37
N GLU A 155 -5.42 7.82 15.28
CA GLU A 155 -4.43 7.83 16.37
C GLU A 155 -4.59 6.62 17.30
N GLN A 156 -5.82 6.41 17.81
CA GLN A 156 -6.11 5.29 18.71
C GLN A 156 -5.79 3.96 18.05
N HIS A 157 -6.21 3.77 16.80
CA HIS A 157 -5.89 2.58 16.03
C HIS A 157 -4.38 2.36 15.93
N PHE A 158 -3.60 3.38 15.60
CA PHE A 158 -2.15 3.29 15.45
C PHE A 158 -1.43 2.93 16.77
N ARG A 159 -1.89 3.51 17.88
CA ARG A 159 -1.32 3.28 19.22
C ARG A 159 -1.72 1.90 19.78
N ASP A 160 -2.97 1.50 19.61
CA ASP A 160 -3.51 0.27 20.22
C ASP A 160 -3.10 -1.02 19.49
N ASN A 161 -2.70 -0.90 18.21
CA ASN A 161 -2.44 -2.02 17.31
C ASN A 161 -1.00 -2.02 16.78
N ILE A 162 0.01 -1.90 17.66
CA ILE A 162 1.43 -1.83 17.29
C ILE A 162 1.85 -2.93 16.29
N TYR A 163 1.34 -4.15 16.46
CA TYR A 163 1.67 -5.30 15.61
C TYR A 163 0.76 -5.47 14.39
N SER A 164 -0.33 -4.71 14.31
CA SER A 164 -1.32 -4.80 13.22
C SER A 164 -1.66 -3.40 12.69
N ARG A 165 -0.65 -2.52 12.64
CA ARG A 165 -0.80 -1.16 12.10
C ARG A 165 -1.14 -1.24 10.63
N TRP A 166 -2.11 -0.42 10.21
CA TRP A 166 -2.45 -0.32 8.81
C TRP A 166 -1.38 0.41 8.02
N ASN A 167 -0.94 -0.20 6.91
CA ASN A 167 -0.15 0.48 5.88
C ASN A 167 -1.02 1.40 5.02
N GLY A 168 -0.40 2.21 4.15
CA GLY A 168 -1.10 3.19 3.33
C GLY A 168 -2.22 2.60 2.45
N ARG A 169 -2.03 1.38 1.92
CA ARG A 169 -3.04 0.67 1.12
C ARG A 169 -4.21 0.19 1.98
N GLN A 170 -3.91 -0.34 3.17
CA GLN A 170 -4.93 -0.75 4.12
C GLN A 170 -5.77 0.44 4.60
N ILE A 171 -5.15 1.59 4.87
CA ILE A 171 -5.87 2.83 5.22
C ILE A 171 -6.79 3.27 4.08
N ARG A 172 -6.28 3.31 2.84
CA ARG A 172 -7.09 3.66 1.66
C ARG A 172 -8.28 2.72 1.51
N ASN A 173 -8.05 1.41 1.57
CA ASN A 173 -9.10 0.40 1.50
C ASN A 173 -10.11 0.58 2.63
N ALA A 174 -9.63 0.82 3.86
CA ALA A 174 -10.50 1.01 5.01
C ALA A 174 -11.41 2.24 4.86
N CYS A 175 -10.88 3.37 4.37
CA CYS A 175 -11.67 4.55 4.05
C CYS A 175 -12.72 4.26 2.96
N GLN A 176 -12.35 3.52 1.91
CA GLN A 176 -13.28 3.15 0.84
C GLN A 176 -14.38 2.21 1.32
N THR A 177 -14.03 1.19 2.12
CA THR A 177 -15.02 0.27 2.71
C THR A 177 -15.93 0.99 3.69
N ALA A 178 -15.39 1.88 4.54
CA ALA A 178 -16.18 2.67 5.47
C ALA A 178 -17.16 3.60 4.74
N LEU A 179 -16.74 4.19 3.62
CA LEU A 179 -17.61 4.98 2.75
C LEU A 179 -18.71 4.12 2.12
N ALA A 180 -18.38 2.93 1.59
CA ALA A 180 -19.37 2.03 1.02
C ALA A 180 -20.43 1.59 2.05
N LEU A 181 -20.01 1.32 3.29
CA LEU A 181 -20.92 1.05 4.41
C LEU A 181 -21.82 2.25 4.72
N ALA A 182 -21.27 3.46 4.73
CA ALA A 182 -22.04 4.68 4.95
C ALA A 182 -23.08 4.93 3.84
N GLU A 183 -22.71 4.69 2.58
CA GLU A 183 -23.63 4.76 1.46
C GLU A 183 -24.74 3.70 1.60
N PHE A 184 -24.40 2.46 1.94
CA PHE A 184 -25.37 1.39 2.16
C PHE A 184 -26.39 1.71 3.27
N ASP A 185 -25.91 2.23 4.41
CA ASP A 185 -26.76 2.66 5.53
C ASP A 185 -27.71 3.80 5.11
N THR A 186 -27.23 4.72 4.27
CA THR A 186 -28.00 5.86 3.77
C THR A 186 -29.15 5.41 2.86
N HIS A 187 -28.97 4.33 2.09
CA HIS A 187 -30.00 3.76 1.21
C HIS A 187 -30.94 2.76 1.94
N GLY A 188 -30.93 2.72 3.28
CA GLY A 188 -31.80 1.86 4.06
C GLY A 188 -31.49 0.37 3.94
N GLY A 189 -30.26 0.02 3.57
CA GLY A 189 -29.81 -1.36 3.42
C GLY A 189 -30.32 -2.10 2.18
N ASN A 190 -30.91 -1.38 1.21
CA ASN A 190 -31.33 -1.93 -0.07
C ASN A 190 -30.26 -1.72 -1.15
N THR A 191 -29.76 -2.81 -1.72
CA THR A 191 -28.76 -2.81 -2.79
C THR A 191 -29.30 -2.24 -4.12
N GLU A 192 -30.62 -2.22 -4.30
CA GLU A 192 -31.30 -1.78 -5.54
C GLU A 192 -31.87 -0.35 -5.47
N ALA A 193 -31.65 0.37 -4.37
CA ALA A 193 -32.10 1.75 -4.25
C ALA A 193 -31.35 2.64 -5.25
N THR A 194 -32.09 3.39 -6.07
CA THR A 194 -31.52 4.41 -6.94
C THR A 194 -30.76 5.43 -6.10
N VAL A 195 -29.54 5.78 -6.52
CA VAL A 195 -28.71 6.78 -5.84
C VAL A 195 -29.43 8.13 -5.86
N ASP A 196 -30.03 8.48 -4.72
CA ASP A 196 -30.64 9.78 -4.52
C ASP A 196 -29.53 10.82 -4.31
N LYS A 197 -29.44 11.79 -5.22
CA LYS A 197 -28.40 12.82 -5.17
C LYS A 197 -28.63 13.83 -4.05
N ASP A 198 -29.87 13.97 -3.57
CA ASP A 198 -30.23 14.93 -2.54
C ASP A 198 -29.99 14.37 -1.12
N LEU A 199 -29.81 13.05 -1.00
CA LEU A 199 -29.57 12.39 0.27
C LEU A 199 -28.10 12.50 0.69
N ALA A 200 -27.85 13.18 1.81
CA ALA A 200 -26.51 13.36 2.33
C ALA A 200 -25.98 12.07 2.98
N VAL A 201 -24.84 11.57 2.50
CA VAL A 201 -24.19 10.37 3.04
C VAL A 201 -23.49 10.72 4.36
N ALA A 202 -23.84 10.04 5.45
CA ALA A 202 -23.25 10.30 6.76
C ALA A 202 -22.12 9.29 7.06
N LEU A 203 -20.86 9.69 6.90
CA LEU A 203 -19.71 8.86 7.24
C LEU A 203 -19.37 8.98 8.73
N GLN A 204 -19.83 7.99 9.50
CA GLN A 204 -19.68 7.92 10.95
C GLN A 204 -18.57 6.97 11.42
N LEU A 205 -18.14 7.13 12.68
CA LEU A 205 -17.13 6.28 13.32
C LEU A 205 -17.48 4.79 13.31
N LYS A 206 -18.76 4.44 13.45
CA LYS A 206 -19.25 3.05 13.43
C LYS A 206 -18.77 2.28 12.19
N HIS A 207 -18.71 2.92 11.02
CA HIS A 207 -18.29 2.28 9.78
C HIS A 207 -16.80 1.89 9.85
N PHE A 208 -15.96 2.79 10.36
CA PHE A 208 -14.54 2.51 10.58
C PHE A 208 -14.32 1.42 11.63
N THR A 209 -15.12 1.39 12.69
CA THR A 209 -15.05 0.33 13.71
C THR A 209 -15.40 -1.05 13.14
N VAL A 210 -16.41 -1.14 12.26
CA VAL A 210 -16.76 -2.40 11.58
C VAL A 210 -15.61 -2.88 10.70
N VAL A 211 -15.02 -1.98 9.92
CA VAL A 211 -13.84 -2.30 9.09
C VAL A 211 -12.67 -2.73 9.97
N GLN A 212 -12.37 -2.01 11.04
CA GLN A 212 -11.31 -2.36 11.99
C GLN A 212 -11.46 -3.77 12.54
N ARG A 213 -12.66 -4.10 13.02
CA ARG A 213 -12.95 -5.44 13.54
C ARG A 213 -12.71 -6.51 12.49
N ALA A 214 -13.21 -6.32 11.26
CA ALA A 214 -13.01 -7.27 10.17
C ALA A 214 -11.52 -7.50 9.85
N TYR A 215 -10.71 -6.44 9.81
CA TYR A 215 -9.27 -6.55 9.60
C TYR A 215 -8.55 -7.28 10.74
N LEU A 216 -8.91 -6.98 11.99
CA LEU A 216 -8.32 -7.63 13.17
C LEU A 216 -8.69 -9.12 13.25
N ASP A 217 -9.94 -9.44 12.95
CA ASP A 217 -10.43 -10.83 12.92
C ASP A 217 -9.72 -11.63 11.80
N PHE A 218 -9.52 -11.01 10.64
CA PHE A 218 -8.76 -11.62 9.54
C PHE A 218 -7.28 -11.83 9.89
N ALA A 219 -6.63 -10.84 10.51
CA ALA A 219 -5.25 -10.97 10.97
C ALA A 219 -5.10 -12.11 12.00
N LYS A 220 -6.08 -12.23 12.91
CA LYS A 220 -6.14 -13.35 13.86
C LYS A 220 -6.28 -14.69 13.15
N TYR A 221 -7.19 -14.80 12.19
CA TYR A 221 -7.40 -16.00 11.40
C TYR A 221 -6.13 -16.43 10.65
N LEU A 222 -5.42 -15.50 10.01
CA LEU A 222 -4.14 -15.80 9.37
C LEU A 222 -3.09 -16.28 10.37
N GLY A 223 -3.04 -15.67 11.56
CA GLY A 223 -2.18 -16.12 12.66
C GLY A 223 -2.48 -17.54 13.11
N ASP A 224 -3.76 -17.92 13.17
CA ASP A 224 -4.20 -19.26 13.57
C ASP A 224 -3.89 -20.32 12.50
N ILE A 225 -3.99 -19.98 11.20
CA ILE A 225 -3.70 -20.90 10.08
C ILE A 225 -2.20 -21.05 9.80
N HIS A 226 -1.45 -19.96 9.81
CA HIS A 226 -0.01 -19.98 9.53
C HIS A 226 0.84 -20.35 10.75
N GLY A 227 0.25 -21.01 11.74
CA GLY A 227 0.91 -21.51 12.95
C GLY A 227 2.02 -22.53 12.67
N THR A 228 3.19 -22.04 12.26
CA THR A 228 4.55 -22.45 12.68
C THR A 228 5.58 -21.55 11.99
N LYS A 229 6.34 -20.79 12.80
CA LYS A 229 7.38 -19.77 12.46
C LYS A 229 6.94 -18.29 12.32
N GLY A 230 6.16 -17.80 13.28
CA GLY A 230 5.90 -16.37 13.46
C GLY A 230 5.61 -16.01 14.93
N ASP A 231 6.51 -16.39 15.83
CA ASP A 231 6.27 -16.53 17.28
C ASP A 231 6.25 -15.22 18.11
N GLN A 232 5.66 -14.14 17.57
CA GLN A 232 5.35 -12.93 18.35
C GLN A 232 3.94 -12.36 18.04
N HIS A 233 3.36 -12.71 16.88
CA HIS A 233 2.10 -12.12 16.40
C HIS A 233 0.85 -12.71 17.07
N ALA A 234 0.84 -14.01 17.39
CA ALA A 234 -0.34 -14.72 17.87
C ALA A 234 -0.60 -14.56 19.39
N GLN A 235 0.44 -14.45 20.21
CA GLN A 235 0.31 -14.52 21.67
C GLN A 235 -0.40 -13.30 22.29
N GLN A 236 -0.37 -12.12 21.66
CA GLN A 236 -1.00 -10.90 22.20
C GLN A 236 -2.40 -10.59 21.65
N ILE A 237 -2.75 -11.03 20.44
CA ILE A 237 -4.13 -10.95 19.91
C ILE A 237 -5.08 -11.76 20.81
N LEU A 238 -4.62 -12.92 21.30
CA LEU A 238 -5.35 -13.76 22.25
C LEU A 238 -5.42 -13.16 23.67
N GLY A 239 -4.47 -12.31 24.05
CA GLY A 239 -4.41 -11.66 25.36
C GLY A 239 -5.51 -10.60 25.58
N LYS A 240 -5.85 -9.81 24.56
CA LYS A 240 -6.89 -8.75 24.67
C LYS A 240 -8.32 -9.29 24.62
N THR A 241 -8.57 -10.44 23.98
CA THR A 241 -9.93 -11.01 23.88
C THR A 241 -10.47 -11.49 25.24
N ARG A 242 -9.59 -11.76 26.23
CA ARG A 242 -10.00 -12.15 27.60
C ARG A 242 -10.44 -10.98 28.49
N GLY A 243 -10.31 -9.72 28.04
CA GLY A 243 -10.63 -8.52 28.83
C GLY A 243 -12.11 -8.07 28.80
N PHE A 244 -12.92 -8.59 27.89
CA PHE A 244 -14.36 -8.28 27.80
C PHE A 244 -15.21 -9.47 28.26
N LYS A 245 -15.13 -9.81 29.56
CA LYS A 245 -16.28 -10.41 30.25
C LYS A 245 -16.92 -9.31 31.09
N THR A 246 -18.00 -8.78 30.53
CA THR A 246 -19.02 -7.99 31.23
C THR A 246 -19.42 -8.69 32.52
N LYS A 247 -19.18 -8.02 33.66
CA LYS A 247 -20.00 -8.20 34.86
C LYS A 247 -21.43 -7.77 34.50
N CYS A 248 -22.30 -8.75 34.32
CA CYS A 248 -23.73 -8.56 34.47
C CYS A 248 -24.17 -9.43 35.64
N GLN A 249 -24.55 -8.72 36.71
CA GLN A 249 -25.34 -9.11 37.90
C GLN A 249 -25.01 -10.45 38.58
#